data_AF-B3IUV7-F1
#
_entry.id   AF-B3IUV7-F1
#
_cell.length_a   1.000
_cell.length_b   1.000
_cell.length_c   1.000
_cell.angle_alpha   90.00
_cell.angle_beta   90.00
_cell.angle_gamma   90.00
#
_symmetry.space_group_name_H-M   'P 1'
#
loop_
_entity.id
_entity.type
_entity.pdbx_description
1 polymer ?
#
loop_
_entity_poly.entity_id
_entity_poly.type
_entity_poly.pdbx_seq_one_letter_code
_entity_poly.pdbx_strand_id
1 'polypeptide(L)'
;MGTLMSQEAAESDFVNGTIEKKGYRKRWVNNVKKLPSHPYNNGIHMDTHHLISAEAVKHSELGENLVNKGYDINQLSNLVGLPATLPGACQLHCQLHRGDHTFSRPREEPYHRYVSGELRDPEIRKKIKECYGKTKKTETESEIHKLLDPISRKVLKKINRIERGQFFSLPLTKISHYFIPGGPGCACQFDIINAETNPDNYCNSDRLHYKGNGRDGKDKRYQTSSSPWNTKTITYQSTRWIPKVGQ
;
A
#
# COMPACT_ATOMS: atom_id res chain seq x y z
N MET A 1 -38.79 -30.87 -30.31
CA MET A 1 -37.52 -30.81 -29.54
C MET A 1 -36.86 -29.47 -29.78
N GLY A 2 -37.26 -28.43 -29.04
CA GLY A 2 -36.82 -27.06 -29.32
C GLY A 2 -36.61 -26.20 -28.08
N THR A 3 -36.17 -26.82 -26.97
CA THR A 3 -36.12 -26.14 -25.66
C THR A 3 -34.94 -26.56 -24.81
N LEU A 4 -33.78 -26.84 -25.43
CA LEU A 4 -32.54 -27.16 -24.70
C LEU A 4 -31.30 -26.38 -25.18
N MET A 5 -31.40 -25.53 -26.21
CA MET A 5 -30.25 -24.76 -26.73
C MET A 5 -30.17 -23.30 -26.24
N SER A 6 -31.01 -22.88 -25.29
CA SER A 6 -31.04 -21.49 -24.81
C SER A 6 -30.38 -21.27 -23.44
N GLN A 7 -29.81 -22.30 -22.81
CA GLN A 7 -29.13 -22.15 -21.51
C GLN A 7 -27.60 -21.99 -21.63
N GLU A 8 -26.97 -22.41 -22.71
CA GLU A 8 -25.49 -22.33 -22.86
C GLU A 8 -25.00 -20.94 -23.32
N ALA A 9 -25.89 -20.04 -23.72
CA ALA A 9 -25.52 -18.69 -24.17
C ALA A 9 -25.52 -17.62 -23.05
N ALA A 10 -25.76 -17.99 -21.79
CA ALA A 10 -25.84 -17.06 -20.65
C ALA A 10 -24.61 -17.05 -19.73
N GLU A 11 -23.60 -17.88 -20.00
CA GLU A 11 -22.38 -18.02 -19.17
C GLU A 11 -21.19 -17.16 -19.65
N SER A 12 -21.32 -16.41 -20.75
CA SER A 12 -20.17 -15.73 -21.39
C SER A 12 -19.71 -14.41 -20.75
N ASP A 13 -20.35 -13.96 -19.66
CA ASP A 13 -20.11 -12.62 -19.08
C ASP A 13 -19.54 -12.65 -17.64
N PHE A 14 -19.02 -13.78 -17.18
CA PHE A 14 -18.46 -13.92 -15.83
C PHE A 14 -16.92 -13.84 -15.85
N VAL A 15 -16.37 -12.81 -15.20
CA VAL A 15 -14.93 -12.70 -14.96
C VAL A 15 -14.67 -13.08 -13.51
N ASN A 16 -13.96 -14.19 -13.31
CA ASN A 16 -13.46 -14.56 -11.99
C ASN A 16 -12.49 -13.51 -11.46
N GLY A 17 -12.63 -13.19 -10.18
CA GLY A 17 -11.71 -12.34 -9.46
C GLY A 17 -10.39 -13.04 -9.19
N THR A 18 -9.48 -12.34 -8.52
CA THR A 18 -8.26 -12.94 -8.01
C THR A 18 -7.81 -12.26 -6.73
N ILE A 19 -7.38 -13.08 -5.77
CA ILE A 19 -6.74 -12.64 -4.52
C ILE A 19 -5.25 -12.97 -4.51
N GLU A 20 -4.74 -13.61 -5.57
CA GLU A 20 -3.33 -13.88 -5.75
C GLU A 20 -2.60 -12.59 -6.16
N LYS A 21 -1.49 -12.28 -5.48
CA LYS A 21 -0.72 -11.06 -5.74
C LYS A 21 0.20 -11.24 -6.95
N LYS A 22 -0.31 -11.03 -8.16
CA LYS A 22 0.45 -11.19 -9.41
C LYS A 22 0.30 -9.97 -10.33
N GLY A 23 1.40 -9.54 -10.96
CA GLY A 23 1.40 -8.45 -11.94
C GLY A 23 1.11 -7.03 -11.41
N TYR A 24 0.61 -6.89 -10.18
CA TYR A 24 0.24 -5.61 -9.56
C TYR A 24 1.35 -4.56 -9.57
N ARG A 25 2.61 -4.95 -9.28
CA ARG A 25 3.73 -4.02 -9.30
C ARG A 25 3.95 -3.43 -10.68
N LYS A 26 3.93 -4.27 -11.73
CA LYS A 26 4.10 -3.80 -13.12
C LYS A 26 2.97 -2.85 -13.51
N ARG A 27 1.73 -3.18 -13.15
CA ARG A 27 0.55 -2.33 -13.36
C ARG A 27 0.71 -0.97 -12.69
N TRP A 28 1.04 -0.95 -11.39
CA TRP A 28 1.24 0.28 -10.62
C TRP A 28 2.41 1.12 -11.18
N VAL A 29 3.57 0.50 -11.44
CA VAL A 29 4.74 1.17 -12.02
C VAL A 29 4.39 1.83 -13.37
N ASN A 30 3.65 1.12 -14.23
CA ASN A 30 3.24 1.67 -15.53
C ASN A 30 2.30 2.88 -15.38
N ASN A 31 1.48 2.92 -14.32
CA ASN A 31 0.63 4.07 -14.04
C ASN A 31 1.45 5.27 -13.56
N VAL A 32 2.31 5.07 -12.55
CA VAL A 32 3.05 6.17 -11.92
C VAL A 32 4.15 6.75 -12.80
N LYS A 33 4.73 5.98 -13.72
CA LYS A 33 5.69 6.49 -14.71
C LYS A 33 5.13 7.62 -15.58
N LYS A 34 3.80 7.70 -15.70
CA LYS A 34 3.11 8.78 -16.42
C LYS A 34 2.98 10.07 -15.61
N LEU A 35 3.42 10.08 -14.35
CA LEU A 35 3.32 11.20 -13.41
C LEU A 35 4.75 11.71 -13.10
N PRO A 36 5.32 12.65 -13.88
CA PRO A 36 6.72 13.04 -13.74
C PRO A 36 7.11 13.53 -12.34
N SER A 37 6.17 14.18 -11.64
CA SER A 37 6.38 14.68 -10.27
C SER A 37 6.25 13.60 -9.19
N HIS A 38 5.92 12.35 -9.52
CA HIS A 38 5.75 11.30 -8.53
C HIS A 38 7.10 10.92 -7.88
N PRO A 39 7.19 10.69 -6.55
CA PRO A 39 8.45 10.36 -5.88
C PRO A 39 9.20 9.17 -6.49
N TYR A 40 8.46 8.17 -7.00
CA TYR A 40 9.04 7.03 -7.71
C TYR A 40 9.93 7.45 -8.89
N ASN A 41 9.51 8.46 -9.65
CA ASN A 41 10.23 8.99 -10.81
C ASN A 41 11.34 9.98 -10.41
N ASN A 42 11.41 10.35 -9.14
CA ASN A 42 12.35 11.32 -8.58
C ASN A 42 13.29 10.66 -7.57
N GLY A 43 13.68 9.41 -7.87
CA GLY A 43 14.76 8.72 -7.18
C GLY A 43 14.38 8.00 -5.88
N ILE A 44 13.13 8.09 -5.41
CA ILE A 44 12.71 7.33 -4.22
C ILE A 44 12.51 5.86 -4.58
N HIS A 45 13.06 4.96 -3.77
CA HIS A 45 12.71 3.54 -3.82
C HIS A 45 11.32 3.34 -3.22
N MET A 46 10.38 2.87 -4.04
CA MET A 46 9.01 2.59 -3.60
C MET A 46 8.62 1.15 -3.88
N ASP A 47 7.81 0.61 -2.98
CA ASP A 47 7.10 -0.64 -3.13
C ASP A 47 5.61 -0.40 -3.23
N THR A 48 4.95 -1.27 -4.01
CA THR A 48 3.51 -1.25 -4.15
C THR A 48 2.89 -2.02 -2.99
N HIS A 49 2.01 -1.37 -2.25
CA HIS A 49 1.29 -1.92 -1.11
C HIS A 49 -0.19 -2.15 -1.47
N HIS A 50 -0.72 -3.30 -1.08
CA HIS A 50 -2.15 -3.61 -1.18
C HIS A 50 -2.89 -3.10 0.07
N LEU A 51 -3.87 -2.22 -0.11
CA LEU A 51 -4.67 -1.61 0.96
C LEU A 51 -5.69 -2.59 1.55
N ILE A 52 -6.28 -3.43 0.70
CA ILE A 52 -6.89 -4.69 1.08
C ILE A 52 -5.88 -5.76 0.71
N SER A 53 -5.19 -6.31 1.71
CA SER A 53 -4.14 -7.30 1.50
C SER A 53 -4.70 -8.73 1.40
N ALA A 54 -3.98 -9.62 0.73
CA ALA A 54 -4.35 -11.03 0.68
C ALA A 54 -4.44 -11.67 2.08
N GLU A 55 -3.57 -11.25 3.02
CA GLU A 55 -3.63 -11.72 4.41
C GLU A 55 -4.88 -11.23 5.14
N ALA A 56 -5.31 -9.99 4.91
CA ALA A 56 -6.55 -9.47 5.47
C ALA A 56 -7.79 -10.20 4.91
N VAL A 57 -7.77 -10.54 3.61
CA VAL A 57 -8.81 -11.35 2.95
C VAL A 57 -8.83 -12.77 3.50
N LYS A 58 -7.66 -13.37 3.74
CA LYS A 58 -7.54 -14.68 4.39
C LYS A 58 -8.13 -14.64 5.80
N HIS A 59 -7.75 -13.64 6.61
CA HIS A 59 -8.29 -13.45 7.94
C HIS A 59 -9.79 -13.17 7.94
N SER A 60 -10.37 -12.57 6.89
CA SER A 60 -11.81 -12.27 6.84
C SER A 60 -12.67 -13.48 6.45
N GLU A 61 -12.04 -14.55 5.93
CA GLU A 61 -12.69 -15.75 5.38
C GLU A 61 -13.62 -15.43 4.22
N LEU A 62 -13.26 -14.41 3.42
CA LEU A 62 -14.05 -13.99 2.26
C LEU A 62 -13.39 -14.31 0.92
N GLY A 63 -12.23 -14.98 0.92
CA GLY A 63 -11.42 -15.20 -0.28
C GLY A 63 -12.21 -15.77 -1.46
N GLU A 64 -12.85 -16.92 -1.28
CA GLU A 64 -13.66 -17.56 -2.32
C GLU A 64 -14.83 -16.68 -2.76
N ASN A 65 -15.55 -16.08 -1.80
CA ASN A 65 -16.66 -15.16 -2.11
C ASN A 65 -16.17 -14.01 -3.00
N LEU A 66 -15.06 -13.36 -2.65
CA LEU A 66 -14.51 -12.24 -3.41
C LEU A 66 -14.08 -12.66 -4.81
N VAL A 67 -13.44 -13.83 -4.96
CA VAL A 67 -13.09 -14.40 -6.27
C VAL A 67 -14.35 -14.63 -7.10
N ASN A 68 -15.37 -15.28 -6.52
CA ASN A 68 -16.65 -15.56 -7.19
C ASN A 68 -17.46 -14.28 -7.49
N LYS A 69 -17.17 -13.16 -6.82
CA LYS A 69 -17.78 -11.86 -7.12
C LYS A 69 -16.98 -11.02 -8.12
N GLY A 70 -15.88 -11.54 -8.66
CA GLY A 70 -15.07 -10.83 -9.64
C GLY A 70 -14.10 -9.80 -9.06
N TYR A 71 -13.82 -9.84 -7.74
CA TYR A 71 -12.89 -8.89 -7.12
C TYR A 71 -11.44 -9.23 -7.49
N ASP A 72 -10.72 -8.28 -8.07
CA ASP A 72 -9.29 -8.39 -8.33
C ASP A 72 -8.49 -7.51 -7.36
N ILE A 73 -7.77 -8.15 -6.45
CA ILE A 73 -6.96 -7.46 -5.44
C ILE A 73 -5.85 -6.60 -6.05
N ASN A 74 -5.46 -6.86 -7.30
CA ASN A 74 -4.34 -6.22 -7.99
C ASN A 74 -4.72 -4.97 -8.78
N GLN A 75 -5.97 -4.50 -8.67
CA GLN A 75 -6.45 -3.29 -9.35
C GLN A 75 -5.85 -2.02 -8.74
N LEU A 76 -5.65 -0.97 -9.55
CA LEU A 76 -5.01 0.27 -9.09
C LEU A 76 -5.78 0.91 -7.93
N SER A 77 -7.10 0.74 -7.90
CA SER A 77 -7.98 1.19 -6.82
C SER A 77 -7.70 0.56 -5.45
N ASN A 78 -6.86 -0.47 -5.39
CA ASN A 78 -6.44 -1.14 -4.16
C ASN A 78 -4.92 -1.05 -3.92
N LEU A 79 -4.17 -0.37 -4.79
CA LEU A 79 -2.72 -0.25 -4.69
C LEU A 79 -2.32 1.16 -4.27
N VAL A 80 -1.20 1.26 -3.55
CA VAL A 80 -0.55 2.55 -3.25
C VAL A 80 0.96 2.36 -3.26
N GLY A 81 1.70 3.35 -3.73
CA GLY A 81 3.15 3.39 -3.52
C GLY A 81 3.48 3.79 -2.10
N LEU A 82 4.45 3.14 -1.48
CA LEU A 82 5.03 3.59 -0.21
C LEU A 82 6.57 3.47 -0.29
N PRO A 83 7.32 4.34 0.41
CA PRO A 83 8.77 4.28 0.42
C PRO A 83 9.26 2.95 0.99
N ALA A 84 10.25 2.35 0.32
CA ALA A 84 10.84 1.05 0.68
C ALA A 84 12.16 1.18 1.46
N THR A 85 12.68 2.40 1.60
CA THR A 85 13.94 2.72 2.28
C THR A 85 13.70 3.74 3.39
N LEU A 86 14.52 3.69 4.45
CA LEU A 86 14.42 4.67 5.55
C LEU A 86 14.70 6.11 5.06
N PRO A 87 15.74 6.39 4.24
CA PRO A 87 15.92 7.71 3.65
C PRO A 87 14.72 8.18 2.81
N GLY A 88 14.10 7.29 2.04
CA GLY A 88 12.91 7.60 1.26
C GLY A 88 11.70 7.95 2.14
N ALA A 89 11.45 7.17 3.19
CA ALA A 89 10.39 7.43 4.16
C ALA A 89 10.62 8.75 4.93
N CYS A 90 11.88 9.00 5.27
CA CYS A 90 12.34 10.21 5.91
C CYS A 90 12.11 11.45 5.04
N GLN A 91 12.52 11.43 3.76
CA GLN A 91 12.29 12.50 2.78
C GLN A 91 10.80 12.81 2.59
N LEU A 92 9.96 11.77 2.56
CA LEU A 92 8.53 11.91 2.28
C LEU A 92 7.67 12.18 3.51
N HIS A 93 8.25 12.12 4.72
CA HIS A 93 7.52 12.23 5.98
C HIS A 93 6.33 11.24 6.05
N CYS A 94 6.57 10.03 5.55
CA CYS A 94 5.54 9.02 5.32
C CYS A 94 5.99 7.67 5.91
N GLN A 95 5.03 6.82 6.23
CA GLN A 95 5.32 5.48 6.74
C GLN A 95 6.12 4.65 5.73
N LEU A 96 7.09 3.90 6.25
CA LEU A 96 7.87 2.92 5.51
C LEU A 96 7.02 1.68 5.18
N HIS A 97 7.15 1.16 3.96
CA HIS A 97 6.65 -0.15 3.58
C HIS A 97 7.73 -1.23 3.74
N ARG A 98 7.70 -1.94 4.88
CA ARG A 98 8.64 -3.03 5.16
C ARG A 98 8.10 -3.99 6.22
N GLY A 99 8.41 -5.28 6.05
CA GLY A 99 7.97 -6.35 6.95
C GLY A 99 6.51 -6.76 6.76
N ASP A 100 6.04 -7.64 7.64
CA ASP A 100 4.73 -8.30 7.52
C ASP A 100 3.58 -7.53 8.20
N HIS A 101 3.84 -6.26 8.58
CA HIS A 101 2.86 -5.36 9.21
C HIS A 101 2.19 -5.93 10.47
N THR A 102 2.96 -6.67 11.28
CA THR A 102 2.52 -7.31 12.53
C THR A 102 2.55 -6.38 13.75
N PHE A 103 3.14 -5.19 13.61
CA PHE A 103 3.21 -4.23 14.70
C PHE A 103 1.83 -3.67 15.03
N SER A 104 1.55 -3.55 16.33
CA SER A 104 0.39 -2.86 16.90
C SER A 104 0.77 -2.24 18.23
N ARG A 105 0.07 -1.18 18.63
CA ARG A 105 0.15 -0.64 19.99
C ARG A 105 -0.78 -1.43 20.91
N PRO A 106 -0.61 -1.34 22.25
CA PRO A 106 -1.54 -1.97 23.18
C PRO A 106 -2.98 -1.56 22.89
N ARG A 107 -3.88 -2.55 22.86
CA ARG A 107 -5.33 -2.39 22.59
C ARG A 107 -5.68 -1.95 21.15
N GLU A 108 -4.75 -2.09 20.22
CA GLU A 108 -5.00 -1.89 18.79
C GLU A 108 -4.76 -3.17 18.00
N GLU A 109 -5.37 -3.25 16.83
CA GLU A 109 -5.16 -4.36 15.89
C GLU A 109 -4.02 -4.06 14.92
N PRO A 110 -3.14 -5.03 14.61
CA PRO A 110 -2.16 -4.87 13.55
C PRO A 110 -2.85 -4.74 12.19
N TYR A 111 -2.13 -4.17 11.22
CA TYR A 111 -2.68 -3.75 9.92
C TYR A 111 -3.62 -4.78 9.27
N HIS A 112 -3.18 -6.03 9.09
CA HIS A 112 -3.98 -7.06 8.42
C HIS A 112 -5.25 -7.44 9.20
N ARG A 113 -5.20 -7.42 10.53
CA ARG A 113 -6.37 -7.69 11.38
C ARG A 113 -7.36 -6.53 11.36
N TYR A 114 -6.85 -5.29 11.40
CA TYR A 114 -7.68 -4.10 11.23
C TYR A 114 -8.46 -4.13 9.90
N VAL A 115 -7.77 -4.35 8.78
CA VAL A 115 -8.42 -4.40 7.46
C VAL A 115 -9.37 -5.60 7.36
N SER A 116 -9.03 -6.74 7.95
CA SER A 116 -9.93 -7.89 8.04
C SER A 116 -11.21 -7.55 8.81
N GLY A 117 -11.11 -6.80 9.90
CA GLY A 117 -12.25 -6.29 10.67
C GLY A 117 -13.19 -5.43 9.83
N GLU A 118 -12.65 -4.55 8.98
CA GLU A 118 -13.44 -3.74 8.04
C GLU A 118 -14.21 -4.60 7.03
N LEU A 119 -13.62 -5.71 6.57
CA LEU A 119 -14.30 -6.65 5.68
C LEU A 119 -15.31 -7.55 6.40
N ARG A 120 -15.15 -7.74 7.71
CA ARG A 120 -16.02 -8.56 8.56
C ARG A 120 -17.26 -7.83 9.05
N ASP A 121 -17.37 -6.52 8.81
CA ASP A 121 -18.57 -5.75 9.08
C ASP A 121 -19.82 -6.45 8.51
N PRO A 122 -20.88 -6.68 9.30
CA PRO A 122 -22.06 -7.44 8.86
C PRO A 122 -22.72 -6.89 7.60
N GLU A 123 -22.79 -5.56 7.46
CA GLU A 123 -23.39 -4.91 6.30
C GLU A 123 -22.51 -5.08 5.07
N ILE A 124 -21.18 -5.00 5.23
CA ILE A 124 -20.24 -5.29 4.14
C ILE A 124 -20.35 -6.76 3.71
N ARG A 125 -20.36 -7.71 4.64
CA ARG A 125 -20.48 -9.14 4.31
C ARG A 125 -21.79 -9.46 3.59
N LYS A 126 -22.90 -8.86 4.04
CA LYS A 126 -24.20 -8.99 3.37
C LYS A 126 -24.14 -8.47 1.94
N LYS A 127 -23.63 -7.25 1.74
CA LYS A 127 -23.48 -6.65 0.40
C LYS A 127 -22.56 -7.46 -0.51
N ILE A 128 -21.46 -8.01 0.00
CA ILE A 128 -20.57 -8.89 -0.78
C ILE A 128 -21.35 -10.12 -1.28
N LYS A 129 -22.17 -10.75 -0.43
CA LYS A 129 -22.99 -11.91 -0.84
C LYS A 129 -24.00 -11.54 -1.92
N GLU A 130 -24.63 -10.37 -1.79
CA GLU A 130 -25.63 -9.85 -2.71
C GLU A 130 -25.05 -9.34 -4.04
N CYS A 131 -23.77 -8.93 -4.08
CA CYS A 131 -23.10 -8.49 -5.31
C CYS A 131 -23.25 -9.54 -6.42
N TYR A 132 -23.57 -9.08 -7.63
CA TYR A 132 -23.70 -9.94 -8.79
C TYR A 132 -22.37 -9.98 -9.56
N GLY A 133 -21.77 -11.16 -9.73
CA GLY A 133 -20.42 -11.32 -10.31
C GLY A 133 -20.34 -11.18 -11.85
N LYS A 134 -21.39 -10.68 -12.52
CA LYS A 134 -21.44 -10.56 -13.98
C LYS A 134 -20.90 -9.21 -14.44
N THR A 135 -19.58 -9.09 -14.60
CA THR A 135 -19.01 -7.86 -15.17
C THR A 135 -18.00 -8.16 -16.25
N LYS A 136 -18.24 -7.62 -17.46
CA LYS A 136 -17.31 -7.63 -18.60
C LYS A 136 -16.01 -6.85 -18.36
N LYS A 137 -15.99 -5.99 -17.33
CA LYS A 137 -14.89 -5.07 -17.02
C LYS A 137 -14.46 -5.26 -15.56
N THR A 138 -13.15 -5.32 -15.34
CA THR A 138 -12.55 -5.65 -14.04
C THR A 138 -12.28 -4.45 -13.14
N GLU A 139 -12.33 -3.21 -13.63
CA GLU A 139 -11.88 -2.03 -12.88
C GLU A 139 -12.99 -0.98 -12.72
N THR A 140 -13.27 -0.56 -11.47
CA THR A 140 -14.17 0.54 -11.02
C THR A 140 -15.66 0.46 -11.38
N GLU A 141 -16.06 -0.30 -12.39
CA GLU A 141 -17.46 -0.42 -12.81
C GLU A 141 -18.19 -1.58 -12.14
N SER A 142 -17.45 -2.59 -11.66
CA SER A 142 -18.05 -3.75 -11.00
C SER A 142 -18.61 -3.40 -9.62
N GLU A 143 -19.73 -4.03 -9.26
CA GLU A 143 -20.40 -3.80 -7.97
C GLU A 143 -19.45 -4.08 -6.80
N ILE A 144 -18.65 -5.14 -6.90
CA ILE A 144 -17.71 -5.51 -5.84
C ILE A 144 -16.59 -4.47 -5.66
N HIS A 145 -16.09 -3.86 -6.73
CA HIS A 145 -15.10 -2.79 -6.64
C HIS A 145 -15.72 -1.48 -6.13
N LYS A 146 -16.95 -1.14 -6.57
CA LYS A 146 -17.69 0.00 -6.00
C LYS A 146 -17.90 -0.15 -4.49
N LEU A 147 -18.07 -1.37 -4.00
CA LEU A 147 -18.20 -1.68 -2.58
C LEU A 147 -16.86 -1.61 -1.83
N LEU A 148 -15.78 -2.18 -2.36
CA LEU A 148 -14.52 -2.38 -1.63
C LEU A 148 -13.48 -1.26 -1.84
N ASP A 149 -13.45 -0.59 -2.99
CA ASP A 149 -12.52 0.53 -3.23
C ASP A 149 -12.67 1.69 -2.20
N PRO A 150 -13.90 2.02 -1.71
CA PRO A 150 -14.05 2.94 -0.57
C PRO A 150 -13.31 2.49 0.69
N ILE A 151 -13.27 1.18 0.97
CA ILE A 151 -12.54 0.62 2.12
C ILE A 151 -11.04 0.84 1.92
N SER A 152 -10.50 0.55 0.73
CA SER A 152 -9.09 0.82 0.41
C SER A 152 -8.73 2.30 0.65
N ARG A 153 -9.59 3.23 0.21
CA ARG A 153 -9.41 4.68 0.48
C ARG A 153 -9.47 5.01 1.98
N LYS A 154 -10.39 4.41 2.73
CA LYS A 154 -10.51 4.59 4.19
C LYS A 154 -9.26 4.08 4.92
N VAL A 155 -8.77 2.90 4.53
CA VAL A 155 -7.53 2.31 5.07
C VAL A 155 -6.35 3.22 4.80
N LEU A 156 -6.19 3.72 3.56
CA LEU A 156 -5.09 4.65 3.24
C LEU A 156 -5.16 5.94 4.08
N LYS A 157 -6.37 6.49 4.28
CA LYS A 157 -6.55 7.65 5.17
C LYS A 157 -6.06 7.35 6.58
N LYS A 158 -6.33 6.16 7.13
CA LYS A 158 -5.84 5.76 8.46
C LYS A 158 -4.33 5.52 8.51
N ILE A 159 -3.76 4.92 7.47
CA ILE A 159 -2.29 4.79 7.34
C ILE A 159 -1.65 6.18 7.41
N ASN A 160 -2.21 7.18 6.72
CA ASN A 160 -1.60 8.51 6.69
C ASN A 160 -2.02 9.46 7.82
N ARG A 161 -3.05 9.12 8.59
CA ARG A 161 -3.57 9.98 9.65
C ARG A 161 -2.64 9.95 10.85
N ILE A 162 -2.20 11.14 11.28
CA ILE A 162 -1.45 11.30 12.53
C ILE A 162 -2.43 11.71 13.63
N GLU A 163 -2.44 10.97 14.71
CA GLU A 163 -3.26 11.24 15.89
C GLU A 163 -2.47 12.10 16.87
N ARG A 164 -3.04 13.26 17.24
CA ARG A 164 -2.47 14.21 18.23
C ARG A 164 -1.01 14.63 17.97
N GLY A 165 -0.56 14.55 16.72
CA GLY A 165 0.82 14.87 16.35
C GLY A 165 1.86 13.83 16.81
N GLN A 166 1.46 12.67 17.32
CA GLN A 166 2.36 11.75 18.04
C GLN A 166 2.55 10.40 17.34
N PHE A 167 1.55 9.90 16.61
CA PHE A 167 1.65 8.58 15.98
C PHE A 167 0.68 8.44 14.82
N PHE A 168 0.99 7.54 13.89
CA PHE A 168 0.07 7.17 12.83
C PHE A 168 -1.07 6.30 13.38
N SER A 169 -2.31 6.58 12.95
CA SER A 169 -3.53 5.90 13.37
C SER A 169 -3.47 4.40 13.06
N LEU A 170 -2.94 4.02 11.88
CA LEU A 170 -2.68 2.64 11.51
C LEU A 170 -1.19 2.45 11.15
N PRO A 171 -0.34 2.07 12.11
CA PRO A 171 1.10 1.93 11.89
C PRO A 171 1.43 0.67 11.07
N LEU A 172 2.32 0.80 10.09
CA LEU A 172 2.79 -0.31 9.26
C LEU A 172 4.07 -0.97 9.79
N THR A 173 4.82 -0.24 10.63
CA THR A 173 6.07 -0.69 11.24
C THR A 173 6.20 -0.16 12.67
N LYS A 174 7.06 -0.80 13.47
CA LYS A 174 7.35 -0.38 14.86
C LYS A 174 7.97 1.02 14.97
N ILE A 175 8.77 1.40 13.98
CA ILE A 175 9.37 2.75 13.87
C ILE A 175 8.50 3.74 13.07
N SER A 176 7.23 3.43 12.79
CA SER A 176 6.34 4.31 12.03
C SER A 176 6.30 5.73 12.59
N HIS A 177 6.31 5.86 13.92
CA HIS A 177 6.32 7.14 14.63
C HIS A 177 7.57 8.00 14.34
N TYR A 178 8.66 7.44 13.81
CA TYR A 178 9.84 8.25 13.45
C TYR A 178 9.55 9.21 12.30
N PHE A 179 8.57 8.89 11.44
CA PHE A 179 8.29 9.64 10.22
C PHE A 179 7.19 10.69 10.38
N ILE A 180 6.57 10.83 11.55
CA ILE A 180 5.65 11.95 11.85
C ILE A 180 6.42 13.29 11.85
N PRO A 181 5.79 14.46 11.65
CA PRO A 181 6.44 15.76 11.82
C PRO A 181 7.14 15.89 13.17
N GLY A 182 8.40 16.31 13.19
CA GLY A 182 9.21 16.44 14.41
C GLY A 182 9.81 15.14 14.96
N GLY A 183 9.44 13.97 14.41
CA GLY A 183 10.05 12.69 14.80
C GLY A 183 11.50 12.50 14.31
N PRO A 184 12.21 11.46 14.81
CA PRO A 184 13.62 11.18 14.48
C PRO A 184 13.97 11.00 12.99
N GLY A 185 13.00 10.65 12.14
CA GLY A 185 13.26 10.34 10.73
C GLY A 185 13.95 8.98 10.54
N CYS A 186 14.93 8.88 9.63
CA CYS A 186 15.63 7.61 9.37
C CYS A 186 16.65 7.23 10.46
N ALA A 187 16.90 8.09 11.45
CA ALA A 187 17.92 7.90 12.48
C ALA A 187 19.34 7.61 11.93
N CYS A 188 19.64 8.06 10.71
CA CYS A 188 20.89 7.75 9.99
C CYS A 188 21.13 6.24 9.80
N GLN A 189 20.05 5.45 9.82
CA GLN A 189 20.08 4.00 9.65
C GLN A 189 19.45 3.58 8.32
N PHE A 190 19.70 2.32 7.95
CA PHE A 190 19.15 1.69 6.74
C PHE A 190 18.29 0.45 7.03
N ASP A 191 18.22 0.04 8.31
CA ASP A 191 17.43 -1.08 8.79
C ASP A 191 16.56 -0.65 9.99
N ILE A 192 15.39 -1.28 10.13
CA ILE A 192 14.43 -0.96 11.18
C ILE A 192 15.00 -1.28 12.56
N ILE A 193 15.70 -2.41 12.73
CA ILE A 193 16.24 -2.85 14.01
C ILE A 193 17.29 -1.85 14.49
N ASN A 194 18.22 -1.46 13.61
CA ASN A 194 19.25 -0.49 13.96
C ASN A 194 18.67 0.90 14.28
N ALA A 195 17.62 1.32 13.57
CA ALA A 195 16.94 2.57 13.85
C ALA A 195 16.29 2.54 15.24
N GLU A 196 15.64 1.44 15.59
CA GLU A 196 14.99 1.27 16.89
C GLU A 196 15.97 1.20 18.07
N THR A 197 17.13 0.57 17.90
CA THR A 197 18.15 0.47 18.97
C THR A 197 18.88 1.78 19.25
N ASN A 198 18.70 2.80 18.41
CA ASN A 198 19.31 4.13 18.57
C ASN A 198 18.22 5.22 18.53
N PRO A 199 17.26 5.22 19.46
CA PRO A 199 16.05 6.05 19.36
C PRO A 199 16.32 7.55 19.48
N ASP A 200 17.42 7.94 20.14
CA ASP A 200 17.83 9.33 20.29
C ASP A 200 18.61 9.86 19.09
N ASN A 201 18.92 9.01 18.10
CA ASN A 201 19.64 9.44 16.92
C ASN A 201 18.66 10.05 15.92
N TYR A 202 18.62 11.38 15.85
CA TYR A 202 17.86 12.09 14.83
C TYR A 202 18.58 12.02 13.47
N CYS A 203 17.81 12.10 12.39
CA CYS A 203 18.36 12.24 11.05
C CYS A 203 19.23 13.52 10.96
N ASN A 204 20.53 13.35 10.69
CA ASN A 204 21.50 14.45 10.55
C ASN A 204 21.30 15.32 9.31
N SER A 205 20.41 14.92 8.41
CA SER A 205 20.13 15.62 7.15
C SER A 205 18.85 16.45 7.22
N ASP A 206 18.37 16.77 8.43
CA ASP A 206 17.08 17.42 8.70
C ASP A 206 15.91 16.75 7.98
N ARG A 207 16.01 15.43 7.82
CA ARG A 207 15.05 14.57 7.11
C ARG A 207 14.92 14.87 5.62
N LEU A 208 15.90 15.57 5.05
CA LEU A 208 15.99 15.90 3.64
C LEU A 208 17.13 15.08 3.01
N HIS A 209 16.77 14.10 2.19
CA HIS A 209 17.69 13.15 1.54
C HIS A 209 17.88 13.39 0.04
N TYR A 210 17.29 14.43 -0.54
CA TYR A 210 17.51 14.77 -1.95
C TYR A 210 18.92 15.33 -2.19
N LYS A 211 19.42 15.13 -3.41
CA LYS A 211 20.70 15.69 -3.87
C LYS A 211 20.69 17.22 -3.83
N GLY A 212 21.65 17.82 -3.15
CA GLY A 212 21.80 19.27 -3.01
C GLY A 212 23.17 19.67 -2.47
N ASN A 213 23.32 20.92 -2.04
CA ASN A 213 24.58 21.41 -1.45
C ASN A 213 24.93 20.57 -0.21
N GLY A 214 26.02 19.80 -0.29
CA GLY A 214 26.47 18.91 0.79
C GLY A 214 25.74 17.57 0.90
N ARG A 215 24.76 17.27 0.04
CA ARG A 215 24.02 16.00 0.03
C ARG A 215 24.15 15.31 -1.32
N ASP A 216 24.69 14.09 -1.34
CA ASP A 216 24.84 13.34 -2.59
C ASP A 216 23.52 12.77 -3.13
N GLY A 217 22.52 12.64 -2.25
CA GLY A 217 21.19 12.10 -2.53
C GLY A 217 21.16 10.60 -2.76
N LYS A 218 22.24 9.86 -2.47
CA LYS A 218 22.30 8.43 -2.76
C LYS A 218 21.42 7.64 -1.80
N ASP A 219 20.56 6.81 -2.38
CA ASP A 219 19.70 5.90 -1.63
C ASP A 219 19.87 4.48 -2.18
N LYS A 220 20.15 3.55 -1.26
CA LYS A 220 20.34 2.13 -1.56
C LYS A 220 19.22 1.33 -0.93
N ARG A 221 18.58 0.48 -1.74
CA ARG A 221 17.54 -0.43 -1.24
C ARG A 221 18.11 -1.50 -0.31
N TYR A 222 19.25 -2.06 -0.67
CA TYR A 222 19.98 -3.08 0.07
C TYR A 222 21.44 -2.66 0.24
N GLN A 223 21.90 -2.42 1.47
CA GLN A 223 23.23 -1.84 1.70
C GLN A 223 24.38 -2.72 1.18
N THR A 224 24.19 -4.04 1.20
CA THR A 224 25.17 -5.04 0.78
C THR A 224 25.21 -5.28 -0.73
N SER A 225 24.25 -4.77 -1.50
CA SER A 225 24.18 -5.00 -2.95
C SER A 225 24.90 -3.91 -3.73
N SER A 226 25.76 -4.32 -4.67
CA SER A 226 26.42 -3.45 -5.65
C SER A 226 25.65 -3.33 -6.98
N SER A 227 24.48 -3.97 -7.10
CA SER A 227 23.76 -4.00 -8.37
C SER A 227 23.33 -2.58 -8.82
N PRO A 228 23.41 -2.24 -10.12
CA PRO A 228 23.08 -0.89 -10.59
C PRO A 228 21.66 -0.42 -10.22
N TRP A 229 20.68 -1.33 -10.25
CA TRP A 229 19.28 -1.03 -9.90
C TRP A 229 19.06 -0.73 -8.41
N ASN A 230 20.03 -1.09 -7.55
CA ASN A 230 19.93 -0.96 -6.11
C ASN A 230 20.15 0.49 -5.65
N THR A 231 20.93 1.26 -6.40
CA THR A 231 21.26 2.64 -6.06
C THR A 231 20.43 3.61 -6.90
N LYS A 232 19.78 4.57 -6.24
CA LYS A 232 19.14 5.72 -6.88
C LYS A 232 19.71 7.00 -6.29
N THR A 233 19.55 8.09 -7.03
CA THR A 233 19.77 9.44 -6.50
C THR A 233 18.41 10.09 -6.28
N ILE A 234 18.07 10.39 -5.04
CA ILE A 234 16.84 11.09 -4.68
C ILE A 234 16.96 12.52 -5.22
N THR A 235 16.01 12.90 -6.07
CA THR A 235 15.85 14.26 -6.60
C THR A 235 14.54 14.88 -6.16
N TYR A 236 13.69 14.14 -5.43
CA TYR A 236 12.41 14.63 -4.93
C TYR A 236 12.61 15.64 -3.80
N GLN A 237 12.33 16.92 -4.04
CA GLN A 237 12.63 18.00 -3.11
C GLN A 237 11.51 18.30 -2.11
N SER A 238 10.27 17.87 -2.36
CA SER A 238 9.15 18.15 -1.48
C SER A 238 9.13 17.20 -0.27
N THR A 239 8.63 17.71 0.86
CA THR A 239 8.36 16.95 2.10
C THR A 239 6.87 16.78 2.38
N ARG A 240 6.00 17.28 1.49
CA ARG A 240 4.53 17.28 1.67
C ARG A 240 3.84 16.21 0.83
N TRP A 241 4.51 15.11 0.56
CA TRP A 241 3.92 14.07 -0.26
C TRP A 241 2.88 13.29 0.53
N ILE A 242 1.67 13.18 -0.03
CA ILE A 242 0.59 12.39 0.54
C ILE A 242 0.35 11.23 -0.43
N PRO A 243 0.52 9.96 0.01
CA PRO A 243 0.23 8.82 -0.83
C PRO A 243 -1.23 8.82 -1.29
N LYS A 244 -1.46 8.41 -2.54
CA LYS A 244 -2.79 8.32 -3.14
C LYS A 244 -3.01 6.94 -3.71
N VAL A 245 -4.24 6.44 -3.59
CA VAL A 245 -4.64 5.17 -4.20
C VAL A 245 -4.41 5.22 -5.71
N GLY A 246 -3.84 4.16 -6.27
CA GLY A 246 -3.49 4.01 -7.67
C GLY A 246 -2.22 4.77 -8.09
N GLN A 247 -1.63 5.56 -7.20
CA GLN A 247 -0.43 6.35 -7.45
C GLN A 247 0.71 5.93 -6.55
#